data_AF-A0A8T7GRQ8-F1
#
_entry.id   AF-A0A8T7GRQ8-F1
#
_cell.length_a   1.000
_cell.length_b   1.000
_cell.length_c   1.000
_cell.angle_alpha   90.00
_cell.angle_beta   90.00
_cell.angle_gamma   90.00
#
_symmetry.space_group_name_H-M   'P 1'
#
loop_
_entity.id
_entity.type
_entity.pdbx_description
1 polymer ?
#
loop_
_entity_poly.entity_id
_entity_poly.type
_entity_poly.pdbx_seq_one_letter_code
_entity_poly.pdbx_strand_id
1 'polypeptide(L)'
;MIKDMKIENRKLDYLSVLCLSVLTLVGSIVFIIGTNYNLGYSLEKISDLNFMMHMELMKGHNEQAIANKESGNGFLAEKHIEHSLYESFGAIKNQLTNSHPDLDKKFSTEFNYLRSIAQNSTETEFIEAVKNSKLIDEISNTLVPNTNTTFTLLTIGKILDSIIGEYNAAVDGEGNIQAIIEYQDSLGFISRADALINQVVEEDSIFEKNELKKIDNSINIIQDKLEKKIQYDDVVEDLHNTIGMILKITNVNDAVMYS
;
A
#
# COMPACT_ATOMS: atom_id res chain seq x y z
N MET A 1 5.83 -1.99 -20.08
CA MET A 1 6.38 -1.16 -21.19
C MET A 1 6.97 0.13 -20.62
N ILE A 2 7.97 0.01 -19.73
CA ILE A 2 8.65 1.13 -19.05
C ILE A 2 10.07 1.21 -19.62
N LYS A 3 10.22 1.60 -20.89
CA LYS A 3 11.55 1.62 -21.52
C LYS A 3 11.99 2.99 -22.04
N ASP A 4 11.09 3.98 -22.10
CA ASP A 4 11.35 5.24 -22.80
C ASP A 4 11.05 6.49 -21.96
N MET A 5 11.37 6.49 -20.66
CA MET A 5 11.46 7.75 -19.91
C MET A 5 12.91 8.25 -19.88
N LYS A 6 13.22 9.19 -20.78
CA LYS A 6 14.39 10.08 -20.61
C LYS A 6 14.10 11.02 -19.45
N ILE A 7 14.62 10.68 -18.27
CA ILE A 7 14.66 11.60 -17.14
C ILE A 7 15.77 12.61 -17.44
N GLU A 8 15.39 13.85 -17.77
CA GLU A 8 16.36 14.94 -17.84
C GLU A 8 16.94 15.16 -16.44
N ASN A 9 18.24 14.88 -16.28
CA ASN A 9 19.02 15.20 -15.09
C ASN A 9 19.14 16.72 -14.94
N ARG A 10 18.07 17.39 -14.48
CA ARG A 10 18.19 18.71 -13.90
C ARG A 10 18.70 18.53 -12.48
N LYS A 11 19.91 19.02 -12.23
CA LYS A 11 20.46 19.20 -10.88
C LYS A 11 19.46 20.03 -10.08
N LEU A 12 18.64 19.38 -9.27
CA LEU A 12 17.79 20.02 -8.28
C LEU A 12 18.68 20.35 -7.08
N ASP A 13 18.71 21.63 -6.71
CA ASP A 13 19.46 22.13 -5.57
C ASP A 13 19.03 21.39 -4.29
N TYR A 14 20.02 20.75 -3.67
CA TYR A 14 19.93 19.76 -2.59
C TYR A 14 19.42 20.27 -1.23
N LEU A 15 18.61 21.33 -1.20
CA LEU A 15 18.08 21.91 0.05
C LEU A 15 16.54 22.02 0.14
N SER A 16 15.79 21.56 -0.87
CA SER A 16 14.31 21.64 -0.88
C SER A 16 13.58 20.29 -0.91
N VAL A 17 14.29 19.15 -0.90
CA VAL A 17 13.68 17.80 -0.97
C VAL A 17 13.71 17.08 0.39
N LEU A 18 13.64 17.85 1.49
CA LEU A 18 12.83 17.40 2.63
C LEU A 18 11.38 17.70 2.23
N CYS A 19 10.83 16.94 1.28
CA CYS A 19 9.39 16.96 1.09
C CYS A 19 8.82 16.43 2.41
N LEU A 20 8.21 17.34 3.14
CA LEU A 20 7.25 17.04 4.17
C LEU A 20 6.20 16.09 3.56
N SER A 21 6.37 14.77 3.68
CA SER A 21 5.24 13.88 4.00
C SER A 21 4.94 14.04 5.49
N VAL A 22 4.76 15.29 5.92
CA VAL A 22 4.13 15.61 7.19
C VAL A 22 2.65 15.48 6.95
N LEU A 23 2.08 14.44 7.57
CA LEU A 23 0.67 14.34 7.89
C LEU A 23 -0.28 14.35 6.68
N THR A 24 -0.54 13.14 6.18
CA THR A 24 -1.93 12.63 6.22
C THR A 24 -2.02 11.61 7.35
N LEU A 25 -1.80 12.08 8.58
CA LEU A 25 -2.51 11.55 9.74
C LEU A 25 -3.98 11.93 9.59
N VAL A 26 -4.63 11.43 8.53
CA VAL A 26 -6.08 11.44 8.42
C VAL A 26 -6.51 10.26 9.30
N GLY A 27 -6.70 10.54 10.59
CA GLY A 27 -7.69 9.79 11.36
C GLY A 27 -7.24 8.98 12.57
N SER A 28 -5.98 8.87 12.98
CA SER A 28 -5.66 8.21 14.27
C SER A 28 -5.81 9.13 15.48
N ILE A 29 -6.82 10.01 15.49
CA ILE A 29 -7.36 10.57 16.75
C ILE A 29 -8.68 9.88 17.00
N VAL A 30 -8.63 8.87 17.85
CA VAL A 30 -9.79 8.30 18.52
C VAL A 30 -10.40 9.40 19.42
N PHE A 31 -11.23 10.27 18.84
CA PHE A 31 -12.11 11.15 19.62
C PHE A 31 -13.40 10.37 19.90
N ILE A 32 -13.36 9.47 20.90
CA ILE A 32 -14.58 8.81 21.41
C ILE A 32 -15.36 9.87 22.19
N ILE A 33 -16.18 10.66 21.50
CA ILE A 33 -17.38 11.22 22.11
C ILE A 33 -18.40 10.09 22.11
N GLY A 34 -18.83 9.69 23.30
CA GLY A 34 -19.72 8.56 23.57
C GLY A 34 -20.96 8.48 22.68
N THR A 35 -20.79 7.85 21.53
CA THR A 35 -21.84 7.38 20.64
C THR A 35 -21.54 5.90 20.40
N ASN A 36 -22.48 5.04 20.78
CA ASN A 36 -22.37 3.59 20.59
C ASN A 36 -22.53 3.30 19.09
N TYR A 37 -21.47 3.49 18.30
CA TYR A 37 -21.42 2.96 16.95
C TYR A 37 -21.29 1.44 17.04
N ASN A 38 -22.31 0.74 16.57
CA ASN A 38 -22.23 -0.69 16.37
C ASN A 38 -21.41 -0.94 15.10
N LEU A 39 -20.08 -0.89 15.24
CA LEU A 39 -19.11 -0.94 14.13
C LEU A 39 -19.16 -2.25 13.33
N GLY A 40 -19.81 -3.30 13.84
CA GLY A 40 -19.75 -4.65 13.27
C GLY A 40 -18.35 -5.30 13.36
N TYR A 41 -17.34 -4.57 13.84
CA TYR A 41 -15.95 -4.97 14.02
C TYR A 41 -15.48 -4.56 15.43
N SER A 42 -14.66 -5.42 16.06
CA SER A 42 -14.00 -5.05 17.33
C SER A 42 -12.80 -4.14 17.05
N LEU A 43 -12.41 -3.34 18.05
CA LEU A 43 -11.21 -2.49 17.96
C LEU A 43 -9.94 -3.30 17.67
N GLU A 44 -9.83 -4.51 18.22
CA GLU A 44 -8.75 -5.45 17.92
C GLU A 44 -8.70 -5.78 16.44
N LYS A 45 -9.85 -6.12 15.83
CA LYS A 45 -9.90 -6.43 14.40
C LYS A 45 -9.60 -5.22 13.50
N ILE A 46 -9.95 -4.00 13.95
CA ILE A 46 -9.57 -2.77 13.23
C ILE A 46 -8.05 -2.59 13.28
N SER A 47 -7.42 -2.84 14.44
CA SER A 47 -5.96 -2.86 14.57
C SER A 47 -5.32 -3.88 13.63
N ASP A 48 -5.88 -5.09 13.55
CA ASP A 48 -5.39 -6.13 12.64
C ASP A 48 -5.56 -5.75 11.17
N LEU A 49 -6.67 -5.10 10.80
CA LEU A 49 -6.88 -4.59 9.43
C LEU A 49 -5.85 -3.52 9.07
N ASN A 50 -5.62 -2.55 9.96
CA ASN A 50 -4.61 -1.51 9.75
C ASN A 50 -3.21 -2.12 9.66
N PHE A 51 -2.92 -3.11 10.51
CA PHE A 51 -1.68 -3.86 10.47
C PHE A 51 -1.49 -4.55 9.12
N MET A 52 -2.47 -5.34 8.68
CA MET A 52 -2.37 -6.09 7.42
C MET A 52 -2.30 -5.15 6.21
N MET A 53 -3.03 -4.05 6.21
CA MET A 53 -2.93 -3.04 5.17
C MET A 53 -1.50 -2.54 5.03
N HIS A 54 -0.85 -2.11 6.12
CA HIS A 54 0.54 -1.65 6.07
C HIS A 54 1.50 -2.74 5.59
N MET A 55 1.31 -3.99 6.01
CA MET A 55 2.13 -5.10 5.52
C MET A 55 1.99 -5.32 4.01
N GLU A 56 0.82 -5.07 3.44
CA GLU A 56 0.61 -5.14 1.99
C GLU A 56 1.16 -3.90 1.28
N LEU A 57 1.02 -2.68 1.83
CA LEU A 57 1.66 -1.47 1.27
C LEU A 57 3.18 -1.63 1.16
N MET A 58 3.79 -2.22 2.19
CA MET A 58 5.21 -2.59 2.17
C MET A 58 5.61 -3.51 1.01
N LYS A 59 4.76 -4.48 0.65
CA LYS A 59 4.99 -5.31 -0.54
C LYS A 59 4.88 -4.47 -1.82
N GLY A 60 3.92 -3.54 -1.87
CA GLY A 60 3.77 -2.58 -2.97
C GLY A 60 5.02 -1.71 -3.17
N HIS A 61 5.58 -1.15 -2.10
CA HIS A 61 6.84 -0.42 -2.17
C HIS A 61 8.00 -1.30 -2.64
N ASN A 62 8.10 -2.55 -2.16
CA ASN A 62 9.12 -3.49 -2.62
C ASN A 62 9.00 -3.79 -4.12
N GLU A 63 7.78 -3.92 -4.65
CA GLU A 63 7.52 -4.08 -6.09
C GLU A 63 7.99 -2.85 -6.88
N GLN A 64 7.71 -1.63 -6.40
CA GLN A 64 8.20 -0.40 -7.03
C GLN A 64 9.72 -0.24 -6.92
N ALA A 65 10.32 -0.66 -5.81
CA ALA A 65 11.76 -0.66 -5.64
C ALA A 65 12.44 -1.58 -6.66
N ILE A 66 11.89 -2.78 -6.87
CA ILE A 66 12.33 -3.72 -7.91
C ILE A 66 12.19 -3.08 -9.30
N ALA A 67 11.01 -2.57 -9.66
CA ALA A 67 10.77 -1.98 -10.97
C ALA A 67 11.71 -0.80 -11.29
N ASN A 68 12.01 0.02 -10.28
CA ASN A 68 12.97 1.12 -10.41
C ASN A 68 14.41 0.60 -10.57
N LYS A 69 14.79 -0.45 -9.84
CA LYS A 69 16.10 -1.08 -10.00
C LYS A 69 16.28 -1.69 -11.40
N GLU A 70 15.28 -2.41 -11.89
CA GLU A 70 15.24 -2.97 -13.27
C GLU A 70 15.33 -1.86 -14.34
N SER A 71 14.81 -0.67 -14.03
CA SER A 71 14.91 0.51 -14.90
C SER A 71 16.23 1.28 -14.74
N GLY A 72 17.17 0.78 -13.94
CA GLY A 72 18.45 1.44 -13.67
C GLY A 72 18.38 2.64 -12.72
N ASN A 73 17.24 2.86 -12.05
CA ASN A 73 17.03 3.97 -11.12
C ASN A 73 17.18 3.53 -9.67
N GLY A 74 18.44 3.37 -9.23
CA GLY A 74 18.75 3.00 -7.84
C GLY A 74 18.30 4.02 -6.81
N PHE A 75 18.20 5.31 -7.18
CA PHE A 75 17.71 6.37 -6.29
C PHE A 75 16.24 6.16 -5.94
N LEU A 76 15.36 5.98 -6.94
CA LEU A 76 13.95 5.69 -6.68
C LEU A 76 13.78 4.34 -5.99
N ALA A 77 14.62 3.34 -6.31
CA ALA A 77 14.60 2.07 -5.59
C ALA A 77 14.87 2.24 -4.09
N GLU A 78 15.86 3.05 -3.70
CA GLU A 78 16.10 3.37 -2.29
C GLU A 78 14.92 4.11 -1.66
N LYS A 79 14.34 5.09 -2.36
CA LYS A 79 13.21 5.87 -1.86
C LYS A 79 12.00 5.02 -1.52
N HIS A 80 11.68 4.04 -2.34
CA HIS A 80 10.60 3.08 -2.04
C HIS A 80 10.91 2.21 -0.80
N ILE A 81 12.15 1.78 -0.61
CA ILE A 81 12.54 1.09 0.63
C ILE A 81 12.46 2.02 1.85
N GLU A 82 12.78 3.31 1.70
CA GLU A 82 12.64 4.31 2.77
C GLU A 82 11.16 4.55 3.13
N HIS A 83 10.28 4.73 2.14
CA HIS A 83 8.83 4.94 2.35
C HIS A 83 8.23 3.78 3.14
N SER A 84 8.54 2.55 2.74
CA SER A 84 8.16 1.34 3.47
C SER A 84 8.56 1.33 4.95
N LEU A 85 9.72 1.90 5.29
CA LEU A 85 10.21 1.99 6.67
C LEU A 85 9.51 3.10 7.47
N TYR A 86 9.28 4.26 6.86
CA TYR A 86 8.77 5.43 7.57
C TYR A 86 7.25 5.44 7.69
N GLU A 87 6.54 5.10 6.62
CA GLU A 87 5.08 5.18 6.57
C GLU A 87 4.45 3.91 7.13
N SER A 88 4.83 2.75 6.59
CA SER A 88 4.18 1.50 6.94
C SER A 88 4.76 0.86 8.19
N PHE A 89 6.08 0.66 8.26
CA PHE A 89 6.66 0.09 9.47
C PHE A 89 6.53 1.02 10.69
N GLY A 90 6.72 2.33 10.50
CA GLY A 90 6.52 3.33 11.53
C GLY A 90 5.13 3.23 12.19
N ALA A 91 4.08 2.99 11.39
CA ALA A 91 2.72 2.86 11.87
C ALA A 91 2.49 1.59 12.71
N ILE A 92 3.09 0.46 12.34
CA ILE A 92 2.89 -0.83 13.03
C ILE A 92 3.93 -1.15 14.11
N LYS A 93 5.00 -0.36 14.18
CA LYS A 93 6.19 -0.67 15.01
C LYS A 93 5.81 -0.95 16.47
N ASN A 94 4.98 -0.12 17.07
CA ASN A 94 4.59 -0.30 18.47
C ASN A 94 3.87 -1.64 18.71
N GLN A 95 3.00 -2.06 17.78
CA GLN A 95 2.32 -3.35 17.87
C GLN A 95 3.33 -4.50 17.77
N LEU A 96 4.31 -4.40 16.86
CA LEU A 96 5.34 -5.42 16.68
C LEU A 96 6.33 -5.48 17.85
N THR A 97 6.91 -4.35 18.28
CA THR A 97 7.89 -4.30 19.38
C THR A 97 7.30 -4.82 20.69
N ASN A 98 6.02 -4.51 20.98
CA ASN A 98 5.38 -4.93 22.22
C ASN A 98 5.06 -6.43 22.26
N SER A 99 4.79 -7.05 21.10
CA SER A 99 4.39 -8.46 21.03
C SER A 99 5.55 -9.39 20.66
N HIS A 100 6.43 -8.97 19.75
CA HIS A 100 7.49 -9.76 19.13
C HIS A 100 8.75 -8.93 18.86
N PRO A 101 9.49 -8.50 19.90
CA PRO A 101 10.68 -7.65 19.76
C PRO A 101 11.79 -8.28 18.90
N ASP A 102 11.88 -9.61 18.83
CA ASP A 102 12.83 -10.30 17.96
C ASP A 102 12.49 -10.12 16.48
N LEU A 103 11.20 -10.10 16.12
CA LEU A 103 10.75 -9.84 14.75
C LEU A 103 10.99 -8.37 14.37
N ASP A 104 10.73 -7.42 15.28
CA ASP A 104 11.06 -5.99 15.10
C ASP A 104 12.55 -5.79 14.80
N LYS A 105 13.43 -6.47 15.55
CA LYS A 105 14.87 -6.41 15.33
C LYS A 105 15.29 -7.01 13.99
N LYS A 106 14.77 -8.19 13.63
CA LYS A 106 15.03 -8.83 12.32
C LYS A 106 14.61 -7.88 11.20
N PHE A 107 13.43 -7.31 11.32
CA PHE A 107 12.86 -6.40 10.33
C PHE A 107 13.71 -5.16 10.14
N SER A 108 14.05 -4.48 11.24
CA SER A 108 14.91 -3.31 11.20
C SER A 108 16.28 -3.63 10.57
N THR A 109 16.83 -4.82 10.83
CA THR A 109 18.11 -5.25 10.26
C THR A 109 18.00 -5.45 8.75
N GLU A 110 16.95 -6.14 8.31
CA GLU A 110 16.72 -6.46 6.91
C GLU A 110 16.43 -5.23 6.07
N PHE A 111 15.55 -4.33 6.53
CA PHE A 111 15.25 -3.09 5.80
C PHE A 111 16.45 -2.15 5.71
N ASN A 112 17.27 -2.05 6.76
CA ASN A 112 18.52 -1.30 6.68
C ASN A 112 19.50 -1.92 5.69
N TYR A 113 19.55 -3.26 5.60
CA TYR A 113 20.33 -3.94 4.58
C TYR A 113 19.82 -3.62 3.17
N LEU A 114 18.52 -3.81 2.89
CA LEU A 114 17.90 -3.51 1.59
C LEU A 114 18.15 -2.06 1.17
N ARG A 115 17.97 -1.10 2.09
CA ARG A 115 18.26 0.31 1.85
C ARG A 115 19.73 0.52 1.45
N SER A 116 20.67 -0.11 2.17
CA SER A 116 22.10 0.07 1.91
C SER A 116 22.55 -0.44 0.53
N ILE A 117 21.85 -1.43 -0.02
CA ILE A 117 22.19 -2.04 -1.31
C ILE A 117 21.38 -1.45 -2.48
N ALA A 118 20.22 -0.83 -2.22
CA ALA A 118 19.29 -0.35 -3.25
C ALA A 118 19.95 0.50 -4.34
N GLN A 119 20.84 1.43 -3.97
CA GLN A 119 21.59 2.22 -4.97
C GLN A 119 22.79 1.47 -5.55
N ASN A 120 23.58 0.81 -4.70
CA ASN A 120 24.98 0.49 -5.00
C ASN A 120 25.22 -0.95 -5.47
N SER A 121 24.29 -1.87 -5.23
CA SER A 121 24.42 -3.25 -5.70
C SER A 121 24.03 -3.36 -7.18
N THR A 122 24.31 -4.53 -7.77
CA THR A 122 23.73 -4.89 -9.06
C THR A 122 22.21 -5.04 -8.97
N GLU A 123 21.55 -5.01 -10.13
CA GLU A 123 20.12 -5.31 -10.26
C GLU A 123 19.78 -6.69 -9.68
N THR A 124 20.51 -7.73 -10.11
CA THR A 124 20.30 -9.10 -9.65
C THR A 124 20.44 -9.24 -8.13
N GLU A 125 21.51 -8.70 -7.54
CA GLU A 125 21.72 -8.78 -6.09
C GLU A 125 20.58 -8.11 -5.31
N PHE A 126 20.08 -6.96 -5.78
CA PHE A 126 19.00 -6.26 -5.11
C PHE A 126 17.68 -7.03 -5.20
N ILE A 127 17.31 -7.47 -6.40
CA ILE A 127 16.06 -8.19 -6.64
C ILE A 127 16.04 -9.51 -5.88
N GLU A 128 17.17 -10.24 -5.86
CA GLU A 128 17.29 -11.46 -5.07
C GLU A 128 17.16 -11.17 -3.57
N ALA A 129 17.77 -10.11 -3.05
CA ALA A 129 17.62 -9.74 -1.66
C ALA A 129 16.17 -9.42 -1.28
N VAL A 130 15.46 -8.64 -2.11
CA VAL A 130 14.03 -8.32 -1.88
C VAL A 130 13.15 -9.57 -2.00
N LYS A 131 13.32 -10.39 -3.04
CA LYS A 131 12.48 -11.59 -3.26
C LYS A 131 12.74 -12.71 -2.27
N ASN A 132 13.96 -12.81 -1.74
CA ASN A 132 14.29 -13.79 -0.71
C ASN A 132 13.82 -13.35 0.68
N SER A 133 13.45 -12.08 0.86
CA SER A 133 12.77 -11.61 2.05
C SER A 133 11.43 -12.32 2.18
N LYS A 134 11.29 -13.11 3.25
CA LYS A 134 9.99 -13.68 3.66
C LYS A 134 9.43 -12.99 4.90
N LEU A 135 10.10 -11.93 5.35
CA LEU A 135 9.88 -11.40 6.68
C LEU A 135 8.54 -10.66 6.80
N ILE A 136 8.12 -9.98 5.73
CA ILE A 136 6.78 -9.37 5.68
C ILE A 136 5.71 -10.46 5.85
N ASP A 137 5.81 -11.57 5.11
CA ASP A 137 4.86 -12.68 5.24
C ASP A 137 4.95 -13.39 6.60
N GLU A 138 6.15 -13.59 7.15
CA GLU A 138 6.35 -14.17 8.48
C GLU A 138 5.66 -13.34 9.56
N ILE A 139 5.84 -12.01 9.52
CA ILE A 139 5.24 -11.07 10.46
C ILE A 139 3.72 -11.05 10.30
N SER A 140 3.21 -10.95 9.06
CA SER A 140 1.77 -10.96 8.79
C SER A 140 1.09 -12.22 9.32
N ASN A 141 1.66 -13.40 9.04
CA ASN A 141 1.10 -14.67 9.48
C ASN A 141 1.24 -14.90 10.99
N THR A 142 2.22 -14.28 11.63
CA THR A 142 2.41 -14.41 13.09
C THR A 142 1.42 -13.53 13.85
N LEU A 143 1.22 -12.28 13.43
CA LEU A 143 0.41 -11.32 14.18
C LEU A 143 -1.08 -11.39 13.80
N VAL A 144 -1.40 -11.71 12.55
CA VAL A 144 -2.79 -11.77 12.06
C VAL A 144 -3.01 -13.09 11.31
N PRO A 145 -3.02 -14.23 12.02
CA PRO A 145 -3.25 -15.55 11.41
C PRO A 145 -4.73 -15.75 11.03
N ASN A 146 -4.98 -16.66 10.08
CA ASN A 146 -6.31 -17.14 9.71
C ASN A 146 -7.27 -16.04 9.20
N THR A 147 -6.78 -15.18 8.31
CA THR A 147 -7.63 -14.22 7.61
C THR A 147 -8.71 -14.96 6.80
N ASN A 148 -9.89 -14.34 6.68
CA ASN A 148 -10.99 -14.84 5.87
C ASN A 148 -11.32 -13.84 4.75
N THR A 149 -12.18 -14.20 3.82
CA THR A 149 -12.48 -13.32 2.68
C THR A 149 -12.98 -11.94 3.10
N THR A 150 -13.85 -11.84 4.11
CA THR A 150 -14.33 -10.54 4.58
C THR A 150 -13.19 -9.67 5.06
N PHE A 151 -12.26 -10.25 5.82
CA PHE A 151 -11.06 -9.54 6.28
C PHE A 151 -10.20 -9.10 5.09
N THR A 152 -9.92 -10.00 4.13
CA THR A 152 -9.12 -9.67 2.95
C THR A 152 -9.76 -8.57 2.09
N LEU A 153 -11.09 -8.59 1.90
CA LEU A 153 -11.80 -7.53 1.18
C LEU A 153 -11.71 -6.18 1.88
N LEU A 154 -11.80 -6.15 3.21
CA LEU A 154 -11.62 -4.91 3.97
C LEU A 154 -10.17 -4.41 3.91
N THR A 155 -9.19 -5.30 3.95
CA THR A 155 -7.78 -4.95 3.70
C THR A 155 -7.61 -4.33 2.32
N ILE A 156 -8.19 -4.93 1.26
CA ILE A 156 -8.18 -4.37 -0.10
C ILE A 156 -8.76 -2.95 -0.08
N GLY A 157 -9.93 -2.74 0.52
CA GLY A 157 -10.53 -1.42 0.54
C GLY A 157 -9.70 -0.38 1.32
N LYS A 158 -8.97 -0.77 2.37
CA LYS A 158 -8.03 0.13 3.06
C LYS A 158 -6.80 0.44 2.18
N ILE A 159 -6.32 -0.51 1.39
CA ILE A 159 -5.27 -0.24 0.39
C ILE A 159 -5.79 0.76 -0.65
N LEU A 160 -7.02 0.60 -1.14
CA LEU A 160 -7.63 1.54 -2.09
C LEU A 160 -7.77 2.95 -1.50
N ASP A 161 -8.08 3.07 -0.20
CA ASP A 161 -8.12 4.36 0.50
C ASP A 161 -6.72 5.00 0.56
N SER A 162 -5.68 4.22 0.85
CA SER A 162 -4.28 4.70 0.81
C SER A 162 -3.88 5.18 -0.59
N ILE A 163 -4.33 4.52 -1.66
CA ILE A 163 -4.09 4.97 -3.05
C ILE A 163 -4.67 6.36 -3.28
N ILE A 164 -5.84 6.69 -2.72
CA ILE A 164 -6.41 8.04 -2.82
C ILE A 164 -5.44 9.05 -2.20
N GLY A 165 -4.89 8.75 -1.01
CA GLY A 165 -3.89 9.59 -0.34
C GLY A 165 -2.66 9.84 -1.22
N GLU A 166 -2.04 8.78 -1.70
CA GLU A 166 -0.83 8.86 -2.53
C GLU A 166 -1.06 9.57 -3.86
N TYR A 167 -2.17 9.25 -4.53
CA TYR A 167 -2.50 9.83 -5.82
C TYR A 167 -2.79 11.33 -5.70
N ASN A 168 -3.45 11.76 -4.61
CA ASN A 168 -3.68 13.17 -4.30
C ASN A 168 -2.40 13.94 -3.96
N ALA A 169 -1.41 13.28 -3.35
CA ALA A 169 -0.08 13.86 -3.12
C ALA A 169 0.75 13.91 -4.41
N ALA A 170 0.53 12.96 -5.31
CA ALA A 170 1.27 12.78 -6.54
C ALA A 170 0.83 13.68 -7.69
N VAL A 171 -0.48 13.90 -7.84
CA VAL A 171 -1.09 14.43 -9.07
C VAL A 171 -1.87 15.70 -8.77
N ASP A 172 -1.67 16.76 -9.57
CA ASP A 172 -2.46 17.98 -9.46
C ASP A 172 -3.85 17.86 -10.11
N GLY A 173 -4.71 18.85 -9.90
CA GLY A 173 -6.07 18.86 -10.48
C GLY A 173 -6.12 18.93 -12.01
N GLU A 174 -4.99 19.13 -12.69
CA GLU A 174 -4.88 19.08 -14.16
C GLU A 174 -4.42 17.70 -14.65
N GLY A 175 -4.07 16.77 -13.75
CA GLY A 175 -3.58 15.44 -14.07
C GLY A 175 -2.06 15.35 -14.25
N ASN A 176 -1.30 16.39 -13.89
CA ASN A 176 0.17 16.34 -13.98
C ASN A 176 0.77 15.69 -12.74
N ILE A 177 1.76 14.82 -12.95
CA ILE A 177 2.51 14.17 -11.87
C ILE A 177 3.54 15.16 -11.30
N GLN A 178 3.30 15.62 -10.07
CA GLN A 178 4.16 16.52 -9.30
C GLN A 178 5.12 15.76 -8.37
N ALA A 179 4.72 14.59 -7.86
CA ALA A 179 5.56 13.73 -7.02
C ALA A 179 5.59 12.30 -7.58
N ILE A 180 6.68 11.95 -8.26
CA ILE A 180 6.82 10.65 -8.93
C ILE A 180 6.90 9.47 -7.96
N ILE A 181 7.38 9.68 -6.73
CA ILE A 181 7.49 8.61 -5.73
C ILE A 181 6.08 8.19 -5.29
N GLU A 182 5.25 9.14 -4.84
CA GLU A 182 3.86 8.85 -4.41
C GLU A 182 3.00 8.32 -5.57
N TYR A 183 3.28 8.77 -6.79
CA TYR A 183 2.63 8.21 -7.98
C TYR A 183 2.96 6.73 -8.16
N GLN A 184 4.24 6.36 -7.96
CA GLN A 184 4.68 4.97 -8.04
C GLN A 184 4.13 4.15 -6.88
N ASP A 185 3.99 4.72 -5.68
CA ASP A 185 3.34 4.05 -4.55
C ASP A 185 1.89 3.69 -4.89
N SER A 186 1.14 4.59 -5.52
CA SER A 186 -0.21 4.29 -6.04
C SER A 186 -0.21 3.08 -6.99
N LEU A 187 0.79 2.95 -7.87
CA LEU A 187 0.94 1.81 -8.79
C LEU A 187 1.32 0.51 -8.05
N GLY A 188 2.18 0.59 -7.05
CA GLY A 188 2.52 -0.56 -6.20
C GLY A 188 1.30 -1.05 -5.42
N PHE A 189 0.54 -0.13 -4.84
CA PHE A 189 -0.59 -0.45 -3.99
C PHE A 189 -1.76 -1.04 -4.78
N ILE A 190 -2.05 -0.54 -5.99
CA ILE A 190 -3.10 -1.14 -6.83
C ILE A 190 -2.72 -2.57 -7.28
N SER A 191 -1.44 -2.84 -7.55
CA SER A 191 -0.93 -4.19 -7.84
C SER A 191 -1.16 -5.14 -6.66
N ARG A 192 -1.00 -4.66 -5.41
CA ARG A 192 -1.33 -5.44 -4.21
C ARG A 192 -2.82 -5.72 -4.07
N ALA A 193 -3.66 -4.72 -4.32
CA ALA A 193 -5.11 -4.90 -4.32
C ALA A 193 -5.55 -5.95 -5.36
N ASP A 194 -4.98 -5.91 -6.57
CA ASP A 194 -5.22 -6.88 -7.64
C ASP A 194 -4.80 -8.31 -7.23
N ALA A 195 -3.60 -8.47 -6.66
CA ALA A 195 -3.13 -9.77 -6.19
C ALA A 195 -4.07 -10.39 -5.13
N LEU A 196 -4.56 -9.58 -4.19
CA LEU A 196 -5.46 -10.04 -3.13
C LEU A 196 -6.86 -10.37 -3.64
N ILE A 197 -7.43 -9.58 -4.55
CA ILE A 197 -8.77 -9.87 -5.08
C ILE A 197 -8.75 -11.12 -5.95
N ASN A 198 -7.67 -11.34 -6.72
CA ASN A 198 -7.49 -12.55 -7.51
C ASN A 198 -7.47 -13.81 -6.62
N GLN A 199 -6.73 -13.77 -5.50
CA GLN A 199 -6.74 -14.85 -4.52
C GLN A 199 -8.18 -15.11 -4.00
N VAL A 200 -8.90 -14.07 -3.62
CA VAL A 200 -10.28 -14.17 -3.12
C VAL A 200 -11.23 -14.77 -4.16
N VAL A 201 -11.15 -14.32 -5.42
CA VAL A 201 -12.00 -14.82 -6.52
C VAL A 201 -11.77 -16.31 -6.79
N GLU A 202 -10.53 -16.77 -6.67
CA GLU A 202 -10.16 -18.18 -6.86
C GLU A 202 -10.61 -19.06 -5.70
N GLU A 203 -10.42 -18.60 -4.46
CA GLU A 203 -10.61 -19.41 -3.25
C GLU A 203 -12.05 -19.39 -2.72
N ASP A 204 -12.83 -18.33 -2.96
CA ASP A 204 -14.09 -18.15 -2.24
C ASP A 204 -15.32 -18.81 -2.90
N SER A 205 -16.16 -19.37 -2.03
CA SER A 205 -17.47 -19.95 -2.32
C SER A 205 -18.62 -19.28 -1.55
N ILE A 206 -18.31 -18.36 -0.62
CA ILE A 206 -19.24 -17.69 0.30
C ILE A 206 -19.94 -16.51 -0.39
N PHE A 207 -19.17 -15.66 -1.08
CA PHE A 207 -19.74 -14.52 -1.81
C PHE A 207 -20.22 -14.94 -3.20
N GLU A 208 -21.22 -14.20 -3.71
CA GLU A 208 -21.62 -14.35 -5.09
C GLU A 208 -20.43 -13.99 -6.00
N LYS A 209 -19.92 -14.98 -6.74
CA LYS A 209 -18.76 -14.80 -7.65
C LYS A 209 -18.91 -13.62 -8.60
N ASN A 210 -20.15 -13.24 -8.93
CA ASN A 210 -20.42 -12.09 -9.78
C ASN A 210 -20.11 -10.75 -9.10
N GLU A 211 -20.32 -10.62 -7.78
CA GLU A 211 -19.98 -9.40 -7.05
C GLU A 211 -18.47 -9.28 -6.84
N LEU A 212 -17.77 -10.38 -6.52
CA LEU A 212 -16.30 -10.39 -6.44
C LEU A 212 -15.66 -10.02 -7.78
N LYS A 213 -16.18 -10.54 -8.89
CA LYS A 213 -15.72 -10.17 -10.25
C LYS A 213 -15.96 -8.71 -10.60
N LYS A 214 -16.98 -8.05 -10.03
CA LYS A 214 -17.18 -6.61 -10.24
C LYS A 214 -16.07 -5.81 -9.55
N ILE A 215 -15.70 -6.19 -8.33
CA ILE A 215 -14.61 -5.55 -7.59
C ILE A 215 -13.28 -5.76 -8.35
N ASP A 216 -12.99 -6.99 -8.76
CA ASP A 216 -11.83 -7.35 -9.58
C ASP A 216 -11.74 -6.53 -10.87
N ASN A 217 -12.82 -6.47 -11.65
CA ASN A 217 -12.87 -5.65 -12.86
C ASN A 217 -12.66 -4.15 -12.57
N SER A 218 -13.20 -3.66 -11.44
CA SER A 218 -13.04 -2.26 -11.04
C SER A 218 -11.59 -1.92 -10.70
N ILE A 219 -10.90 -2.81 -9.96
CA ILE A 219 -9.47 -2.69 -9.65
C ILE A 219 -8.64 -2.68 -10.94
N ASN A 220 -8.94 -3.58 -11.89
CA ASN A 220 -8.27 -3.61 -13.19
C ASN A 220 -8.47 -2.31 -14.00
N ILE A 221 -9.67 -1.71 -13.95
CA ILE A 221 -9.95 -0.40 -14.60
C ILE A 221 -9.13 0.71 -13.95
N ILE A 222 -9.08 0.75 -12.62
CA ILE A 222 -8.30 1.74 -11.87
C ILE A 222 -6.81 1.60 -12.22
N GLN A 223 -6.29 0.38 -12.23
CA GLN A 223 -4.90 0.11 -12.61
C GLN A 223 -4.61 0.61 -14.02
N ASP A 224 -5.47 0.29 -15.00
CA ASP A 224 -5.32 0.77 -16.38
C ASP A 224 -5.34 2.30 -16.48
N LYS A 225 -6.20 2.98 -15.70
CA LYS A 225 -6.25 4.44 -15.61
C LYS A 225 -4.96 5.03 -15.02
N LEU A 226 -4.44 4.44 -13.95
CA LEU A 226 -3.17 4.83 -13.34
C LEU A 226 -2.00 4.60 -14.32
N GLU A 227 -1.95 3.49 -15.04
CA GLU A 227 -0.88 3.25 -16.02
C GLU A 227 -0.94 4.20 -17.21
N LYS A 228 -2.15 4.55 -17.66
CA LYS A 228 -2.39 5.47 -18.79
C LYS A 228 -2.34 6.94 -18.41
N LYS A 229 -2.19 7.28 -17.13
CA LYS A 229 -2.19 8.66 -16.62
C LYS A 229 -3.47 9.40 -17.00
N ILE A 230 -4.62 8.74 -16.84
CA ILE A 230 -5.94 9.32 -17.11
C ILE A 230 -6.27 10.41 -16.07
N GLN A 231 -7.27 11.26 -16.36
CA GLN A 231 -7.66 12.40 -15.53
C GLN A 231 -7.92 12.03 -14.07
N TYR A 232 -7.53 12.95 -13.19
CA TYR A 232 -7.50 12.77 -11.74
C TYR A 232 -8.85 12.35 -11.14
N ASP A 233 -9.93 13.06 -11.49
CA ASP A 233 -11.26 12.84 -10.91
C ASP A 233 -11.78 11.43 -11.21
N ASP A 234 -11.50 10.92 -12.41
CA ASP A 234 -11.94 9.59 -12.86
C ASP A 234 -11.30 8.44 -12.07
N VAL A 235 -10.09 8.65 -11.53
CA VAL A 235 -9.38 7.64 -10.71
C VAL A 235 -9.93 7.64 -9.29
N VAL A 236 -10.06 8.82 -8.69
CA VAL A 236 -10.54 8.98 -7.31
C VAL A 236 -12.00 8.53 -7.18
N GLU A 237 -12.85 8.83 -8.16
CA GLU A 237 -14.24 8.36 -8.18
C GLU A 237 -14.33 6.83 -8.24
N ASP A 238 -13.56 6.18 -9.10
CA ASP A 238 -13.55 4.72 -9.21
C ASP A 238 -13.03 4.05 -7.94
N LEU A 239 -12.03 4.63 -7.27
CA LEU A 239 -11.53 4.15 -5.97
C LEU A 239 -12.65 4.18 -4.91
N HIS A 240 -13.32 5.32 -4.74
CA HIS A 240 -14.45 5.43 -3.82
C HIS A 240 -15.59 4.46 -4.15
N ASN A 241 -15.94 4.33 -5.43
CA ASN A 241 -16.98 3.41 -5.88
C ASN A 241 -16.63 1.96 -5.55
N THR A 242 -15.37 1.56 -5.75
CA THR A 242 -14.87 0.22 -5.45
C THR A 242 -14.89 -0.07 -3.94
N ILE A 243 -14.46 0.89 -3.11
CA ILE A 243 -14.57 0.82 -1.65
C ILE A 243 -16.03 0.65 -1.23
N GLY A 244 -16.96 1.38 -1.86
CA GLY A 244 -18.40 1.24 -1.62
C GLY A 244 -18.95 -0.16 -1.95
N MET A 245 -18.46 -0.79 -3.02
CA MET A 245 -18.80 -2.18 -3.36
C MET A 245 -18.33 -3.16 -2.29
N ILE A 246 -17.09 -3.00 -1.81
CA ILE A 246 -16.51 -3.80 -0.73
C ILE A 246 -17.32 -3.67 0.57
N LEU A 247 -17.67 -2.46 0.96
CA LEU A 247 -18.49 -2.21 2.17
C LEU A 247 -19.86 -2.86 2.05
N LYS A 248 -20.49 -2.75 0.88
CA LYS A 248 -21.81 -3.33 0.62
C LYS A 248 -21.78 -4.86 0.69
N ILE A 249 -20.79 -5.51 0.07
CA ILE A 249 -20.73 -6.98 0.05
C ILE A 249 -20.33 -7.55 1.41
N THR A 250 -19.47 -6.87 2.16
CA THR A 250 -19.05 -7.30 3.50
C THR A 250 -20.11 -6.97 4.57
N ASN A 251 -21.08 -6.10 4.27
CA ASN A 251 -22.08 -5.59 5.20
C ASN A 251 -21.45 -4.96 6.45
N VAL A 252 -20.34 -4.24 6.25
CA VAL A 252 -19.60 -3.53 7.30
C VAL A 252 -19.87 -2.03 7.18
N ASN A 253 -19.87 -1.34 8.33
CA ASN A 253 -20.03 0.10 8.37
C ASN A 253 -18.79 0.81 7.81
N ASP A 254 -19.00 1.90 7.08
CA ASP A 254 -17.96 2.72 6.47
C ASP A 254 -16.94 3.27 7.48
N ALA A 255 -17.33 3.49 8.74
CA ALA A 255 -16.43 3.92 9.81
C ALA A 255 -15.26 2.96 10.05
N VAL A 256 -15.36 1.68 9.66
CA VAL A 256 -14.26 0.70 9.76
C VAL A 256 -13.12 1.01 8.77
N MET A 257 -13.44 1.62 7.63
CA MET A 257 -12.42 1.97 6.62
C MET A 257 -11.60 3.17 7.07
N TYR A 258 -12.27 4.14 7.69
CA TYR A 258 -11.68 5.43 8.08
C TYR A 258 -11.18 5.49 9.54
N SER A 259 -11.21 4.36 10.26
CA SER A 259 -10.65 4.17 11.60
C SER A 259 -9.27 3.53 11.57
#